data_AF-A0A0B8NYW2-F1
#
_entry.id   AF-A0A0B8NYW2-F1
#
_cell.length_a   1.000
_cell.length_b   1.000
_cell.length_c   1.000
_cell.angle_alpha   90.00
_cell.angle_beta   90.00
_cell.angle_gamma   90.00
#
_symmetry.space_group_name_H-M   'P 1'
#
loop_
_entity.id
_entity.type
_entity.pdbx_description
1 polymer ?
#
loop_
_entity_poly.entity_id
_entity_poly.type
_entity_poly.pdbx_seq_one_letter_code
_entity_poly.pdbx_strand_id
1 'polypeptide(L)'
;MEYVGLENYHLALTDPWLWRSLKNTLWLAITSGVAQHLVALPVAYILVSLGGRLRHWLTSAYFLPFITSTVAASLIFFNMYSPNSGIINQSLMALADSTLFGWAFGWVNDYQLSAG
;
A
#
# COMPACT_ATOMS: atom_id res chain seq x y z
N MET A 1 7.90 38.89 16.76
CA MET A 1 8.62 37.61 16.61
C MET A 1 10.09 37.88 16.83
N GLU A 2 10.74 37.10 17.68
CA GLU A 2 12.15 37.25 18.02
C GLU A 2 12.99 36.27 17.20
N TYR A 3 14.16 36.69 16.75
CA TYR A 3 15.07 35.85 15.98
C TYR A 3 15.89 34.95 16.92
N VAL A 4 15.73 33.63 16.77
CA VAL A 4 16.32 32.62 17.67
C VAL A 4 17.60 31.96 17.11
N GLY A 5 18.16 32.48 16.01
CA GLY A 5 19.40 31.95 15.43
C GLY A 5 19.34 30.46 15.10
N LEU A 6 20.25 29.67 15.68
CA LEU A 6 20.41 28.23 15.42
C LEU A 6 19.69 27.32 16.43
N GLU A 7 18.96 27.89 17.39
CA GLU A 7 18.38 27.13 18.50
C GLU A 7 17.39 26.05 18.02
N ASN A 8 16.58 26.35 17.00
CA ASN A 8 15.66 25.38 16.40
C ASN A 8 16.37 24.17 15.79
N TYR A 9 17.54 24.36 15.18
CA TYR A 9 18.31 23.27 14.58
C TYR A 9 18.97 22.41 15.65
N HIS A 10 19.50 23.04 16.71
CA HIS A 10 20.04 22.30 17.85
C HIS A 10 18.95 21.43 18.50
N LEU A 11 17.79 22.01 18.77
CA LEU A 11 16.64 21.31 19.35
C LEU A 11 16.23 20.12 18.47
N ALA A 12 16.05 20.34 17.16
CA ALA A 12 15.70 19.27 16.22
C ALA A 12 16.76 18.16 16.17
N LEU A 13 18.05 18.50 16.08
CA LEU A 13 19.14 17.52 15.97
C LEU A 13 19.36 16.73 17.26
N THR A 14 19.01 17.28 18.42
CA THR A 14 19.08 16.57 19.71
C THR A 14 17.82 15.76 20.01
N ASP A 15 16.72 15.97 19.27
CA ASP A 15 15.46 15.28 19.50
C ASP A 15 15.50 13.83 18.99
N PRO A 16 15.35 12.81 19.88
CA PRO A 16 15.28 11.41 19.46
C PRO A 16 14.11 11.11 18.52
N TRP A 17 13.00 11.86 18.61
CA TRP A 17 11.83 11.66 17.76
C TRP A 17 12.11 12.04 16.30
N LEU A 18 12.93 13.06 16.05
CA LEU A 18 13.37 13.41 14.70
C LEU A 18 14.14 12.26 14.07
N TRP A 19 15.11 11.70 14.80
CA TRP A 19 15.92 10.59 14.27
C TRP A 19 15.09 9.32 14.06
N ARG A 20 14.09 9.08 14.93
CA ARG A 20 13.18 7.95 14.76
C ARG A 20 12.27 8.13 13.55
N SER A 21 11.69 9.32 13.36
CA SER A 21 10.84 9.61 12.19
C SER A 21 11.65 9.54 10.89
N LEU A 22 12.87 10.09 10.87
CA LEU A 22 13.76 10.03 9.72
C LEU A 22 14.13 8.59 9.35
N LYS A 23 14.47 7.75 10.34
CA LYS A 23 14.71 6.32 10.12
C LYS A 23 13.48 5.61 9.56
N ASN A 24 12.29 5.91 10.08
CA ASN A 24 11.05 5.34 9.58
C ASN A 24 10.76 5.79 8.14
N THR A 25 10.95 7.07 7.82
CA THR A 25 10.78 7.59 6.46
C THR A 25 11.76 6.95 5.49
N LEU A 26 13.03 6.81 5.87
CA LEU A 26 14.04 6.15 5.06
C LEU A 26 13.70 4.67 4.86
N TRP A 27 13.28 3.98 5.92
CA TRP A 27 12.83 2.60 5.86
C TRP A 27 11.65 2.42 4.91
N LEU A 28 10.64 3.28 5.00
CA LEU A 28 9.50 3.29 4.10
C LEU A 28 9.94 3.55 2.66
N ALA A 29 10.80 4.55 2.43
CA ALA A 29 11.28 4.90 1.09
C ALA A 29 12.04 3.75 0.42
N ILE A 30 12.94 3.09 1.15
CA ILE A 30 13.71 1.96 0.62
C ILE A 30 12.78 0.76 0.40
N THR A 31 11.99 0.37 1.39
CA THR A 31 11.15 -0.83 1.31
C THR A 31 10.10 -0.70 0.20
N SER A 32 9.40 0.44 0.14
CA SER A 32 8.43 0.71 -0.92
C SER A 32 9.10 0.82 -2.29
N GLY A 33 10.23 1.52 -2.39
CA GLY A 33 10.97 1.67 -3.64
C GLY A 33 11.45 0.32 -4.19
N VAL A 34 12.05 -0.52 -3.35
CA VAL A 34 12.49 -1.86 -3.74
C VAL A 34 11.30 -2.72 -4.17
N ALA A 35 10.24 -2.79 -3.35
CA ALA A 35 9.03 -3.54 -3.69
C ALA A 35 8.40 -3.07 -5.00
N GLN A 36 8.35 -1.76 -5.25
CA GLN A 36 7.86 -1.18 -6.49
C GLN A 36 8.67 -1.66 -7.70
N HIS A 37 10.00 -1.61 -7.64
CA HIS A 37 10.84 -2.02 -8.78
C HIS A 37 10.78 -3.53 -9.04
N LEU A 38 10.67 -4.34 -7.98
CA LEU A 38 10.49 -5.80 -8.10
C LEU A 38 9.23 -6.17 -8.90
N VAL A 39 8.16 -5.36 -8.80
CA VAL A 39 6.93 -5.57 -9.57
C VAL A 39 6.97 -4.86 -10.92
N ALA A 40 7.48 -3.62 -10.96
CA ALA A 40 7.46 -2.78 -12.16
C ALA A 40 8.32 -3.36 -13.30
N LEU A 41 9.50 -3.93 -12.99
CA LEU A 41 10.40 -4.47 -14.01
C LEU A 41 9.81 -5.69 -14.74
N PRO A 42 9.29 -6.73 -14.07
CA PRO A 42 8.58 -7.82 -14.75
C PRO A 42 7.36 -7.33 -15.54
N VAL A 43 6.55 -6.44 -14.97
CA VAL A 43 5.36 -5.90 -15.66
C VAL A 43 5.77 -5.14 -16.92
N ALA A 44 6.82 -4.32 -16.86
CA ALA A 44 7.34 -3.60 -18.01
C ALA A 44 7.85 -4.54 -19.11
N TYR A 45 8.61 -5.58 -18.74
CA TYR A 45 9.08 -6.61 -19.66
C TYR A 45 7.90 -7.31 -20.37
N ILE A 46 6.90 -7.73 -19.59
CA ILE A 46 5.68 -8.36 -20.12
C ILE A 46 4.99 -7.39 -21.09
N LEU A 47 4.74 -6.14 -20.69
CA LEU A 47 4.05 -5.16 -21.54
C LEU A 47 4.76 -4.92 -22.88
N VAL A 48 6.09 -4.86 -22.89
CA VAL A 48 6.88 -4.70 -24.11
C VAL A 48 6.80 -5.93 -25.00
N SER A 49 6.71 -7.12 -24.41
CA SER A 49 6.56 -8.39 -25.17
C SER A 49 5.17 -8.60 -25.77
N LEU A 50 4.16 -7.82 -25.36
CA LEU A 50 2.78 -7.92 -25.87
C LEU A 50 2.58 -7.19 -27.20
N GLY A 51 1.61 -7.65 -27.99
CA GLY A 51 1.17 -6.97 -29.21
C GLY A 51 0.64 -5.56 -28.96
N GLY A 52 0.74 -4.68 -29.96
CA GLY A 52 0.54 -3.23 -29.81
C GLY A 52 -0.79 -2.80 -29.18
N ARG A 53 -1.93 -3.40 -29.59
CA ARG A 53 -3.25 -3.03 -29.04
C ARG A 53 -3.39 -3.41 -27.57
N LEU A 54 -3.02 -4.63 -27.21
CA LEU A 54 -3.13 -5.11 -25.82
C LEU A 54 -2.16 -4.37 -24.90
N ARG A 55 -0.92 -4.12 -25.37
CA ARG A 55 0.06 -3.27 -24.67
C ARG A 55 -0.53 -1.90 -24.36
N HIS A 56 -1.16 -1.23 -25.33
CA HIS A 56 -1.70 0.12 -25.12
C HIS A 56 -2.81 0.13 -24.05
N TRP A 57 -3.76 -0.82 -24.12
CA TRP A 57 -4.82 -0.94 -23.13
C TRP A 57 -4.30 -1.22 -21.71
N LEU A 58 -3.39 -2.19 -21.57
CA LEU A 58 -2.82 -2.55 -20.26
C LEU A 58 -1.95 -1.44 -19.68
N THR A 59 -1.21 -0.71 -20.54
CA THR A 59 -0.42 0.46 -20.11
C THR A 59 -1.35 1.53 -19.53
N SER A 60 -2.43 1.87 -20.22
CA SER A 60 -3.40 2.86 -19.74
C SER A 60 -4.06 2.44 -18.43
N ALA A 61 -4.47 1.16 -18.30
CA ALA A 61 -5.06 0.64 -17.07
C ALA A 61 -4.07 0.65 -15.90
N TYR A 62 -2.80 0.29 -16.15
CA TYR A 62 -1.75 0.32 -15.13
C TYR A 62 -1.47 1.73 -14.60
N PHE A 63 -1.48 2.74 -15.47
CA PHE A 63 -1.24 4.13 -15.08
C PHE A 63 -2.48 4.87 -14.56
N LEU A 64 -3.68 4.33 -14.76
CA LEU A 64 -4.93 4.94 -14.28
C LEU A 64 -4.92 5.31 -12.77
N PRO A 65 -4.52 4.41 -11.84
CA PRO A 65 -4.48 4.77 -10.42
C PRO A 65 -3.46 5.87 -10.09
N PHE A 66 -2.39 6.03 -10.87
CA PHE A 66 -1.38 7.07 -10.65
C PHE A 66 -1.87 8.48 -10.95
N ILE A 67 -2.87 8.60 -11.82
CA ILE A 67 -3.47 9.90 -12.19
C ILE A 67 -4.63 10.25 -11.22
N THR A 68 -5.04 9.29 -10.39
CA THR A 68 -6.12 9.49 -9.40
C THR A 68 -5.62 10.29 -8.20
N SER A 69 -6.46 11.17 -7.63
CA SER A 69 -6.14 11.90 -6.41
C SER A 69 -5.86 10.94 -5.25
N THR A 70 -4.77 11.19 -4.52
CA THR A 70 -4.41 10.44 -3.32
C THR A 70 -5.55 10.42 -2.29
N VAL A 71 -6.31 11.51 -2.16
CA VAL A 71 -7.46 11.57 -1.23
C VAL A 71 -8.56 10.60 -1.65
N ALA A 72 -8.88 10.54 -2.94
CA ALA A 72 -9.88 9.62 -3.46
C ALA A 72 -9.44 8.16 -3.31
N ALA A 73 -8.18 7.85 -3.65
CA ALA A 73 -7.61 6.52 -3.49
C ALA A 73 -7.68 6.08 -2.02
N SER A 74 -7.29 6.95 -1.08
CA SER A 74 -7.37 6.68 0.36
C SER A 74 -8.80 6.39 0.82
N LEU A 75 -9.81 7.12 0.32
CA LEU A 75 -11.20 6.86 0.68
C LEU A 75 -11.71 5.52 0.13
N ILE A 76 -11.32 5.15 -1.10
CA ILE A 76 -11.65 3.85 -1.68
C ILE A 76 -11.05 2.74 -0.82
N PHE A 77 -9.75 2.80 -0.53
CA PHE A 77 -9.09 1.80 0.32
C PHE A 77 -9.68 1.77 1.74
N PHE A 78 -9.98 2.92 2.33
CA PHE A 78 -10.64 2.99 3.64
C PHE A 78 -11.96 2.23 3.66
N ASN A 79 -12.80 2.40 2.63
CA ASN A 79 -14.06 1.67 2.51
C ASN A 79 -13.82 0.17 2.23
N MET A 80 -12.85 -0.17 1.38
CA MET A 80 -12.53 -1.56 1.04
C MET A 80 -12.02 -2.37 2.24
N TYR A 81 -11.25 -1.73 3.14
CA TYR A 81 -10.72 -2.31 4.37
C TYR A 81 -11.65 -2.11 5.59
N SER A 82 -12.88 -1.61 5.39
CA SER A 82 -13.85 -1.46 6.48
C SER A 82 -14.07 -2.80 7.20
N PRO A 83 -13.93 -2.87 8.54
CA PRO A 83 -14.01 -4.13 9.28
C PRO A 83 -15.32 -4.91 9.04
N ASN A 84 -16.45 -4.21 9.02
CA ASN A 84 -17.79 -4.81 9.04
C ASN A 84 -18.41 -4.98 7.64
N SER A 85 -17.94 -4.24 6.64
CA SER A 85 -18.59 -4.17 5.32
C SER A 85 -17.60 -3.98 4.17
N GLY A 86 -16.31 -4.10 4.43
CA GLY A 86 -15.27 -4.00 3.42
C GLY A 86 -15.31 -5.18 2.46
N ILE A 87 -15.24 -4.88 1.16
CA ILE A 87 -15.22 -5.90 0.10
C ILE A 87 -14.03 -6.86 0.26
N ILE A 88 -12.91 -6.40 0.83
CA ILE A 88 -11.72 -7.22 1.06
C ILE A 88 -12.04 -8.31 2.09
N ASN A 89 -12.59 -7.94 3.25
CA ASN A 89 -12.93 -8.89 4.30
C ASN A 89 -13.99 -9.90 3.82
N GLN A 90 -15.02 -9.42 3.12
CA GLN A 90 -16.06 -10.30 2.56
C GLN A 90 -15.48 -11.29 1.53
N SER A 91 -14.56 -10.83 0.68
CA SER A 91 -13.90 -11.70 -0.30
C SER A 91 -12.99 -12.72 0.36
N LEU A 92 -12.26 -12.33 1.42
CA LEU A 92 -11.39 -13.23 2.18
C LEU A 92 -12.21 -14.31 2.91
N MET A 93 -13.35 -13.97 3.51
CA MET A 93 -14.27 -14.93 4.10
C MET A 93 -14.83 -15.90 3.05
N ALA A 94 -15.26 -15.38 1.90
CA ALA A 94 -15.76 -16.22 0.82
C ALA A 94 -14.68 -17.20 0.30
N LEU A 95 -13.41 -16.79 0.28
CA LEU A 95 -12.28 -17.68 -0.04
C LEU A 95 -12.00 -18.70 1.07
N ALA A 96 -12.12 -18.29 2.34
CA ALA A 96 -11.96 -19.17 3.50
C ALA A 96 -13.03 -20.26 3.57
N ASP A 97 -14.28 -19.93 3.21
CA ASP A 97 -15.39 -20.88 3.20
C ASP A 97 -15.41 -21.74 1.92
N SER A 98 -14.60 -21.41 0.92
CA SER A 98 -14.52 -22.18 -0.31
C SER A 98 -13.83 -23.53 -0.11
N THR A 99 -14.37 -24.58 -0.72
CA THR A 99 -13.81 -25.95 -0.61
C THR A 99 -12.40 -26.07 -1.18
N LEU A 100 -12.01 -25.20 -2.12
CA LEU A 100 -10.72 -25.23 -2.80
C LEU A 100 -9.62 -24.42 -2.09
N PHE A 101 -9.98 -23.27 -1.51
CA PHE A 101 -9.01 -22.34 -0.92
C PHE A 101 -9.12 -22.20 0.60
N GLY A 102 -10.10 -22.85 1.23
CA GLY A 102 -10.29 -22.77 2.68
C GLY A 102 -9.09 -23.22 3.49
N TRP A 103 -8.27 -24.16 2.99
CA TRP A 103 -7.03 -24.56 3.65
C TRP A 103 -5.99 -23.42 3.74
N ALA A 104 -6.02 -22.45 2.82
CA ALA A 104 -5.08 -21.31 2.79
C ALA A 104 -5.62 -20.08 3.54
N PHE A 105 -6.95 -19.92 3.59
CA PHE A 105 -7.60 -18.74 4.16
C PHE A 105 -8.39 -19.02 5.45
N GLY A 106 -8.40 -20.25 5.97
CA GLY A 106 -9.16 -20.63 7.17
C GLY A 106 -8.82 -19.81 8.42
N TRP A 107 -7.58 -19.29 8.51
CA TRP A 107 -7.16 -18.38 9.57
C TRP A 107 -8.04 -17.13 9.67
N VAL A 108 -8.63 -16.65 8.57
CA VAL A 108 -9.48 -15.44 8.52
C VAL A 108 -10.70 -15.60 9.43
N ASN A 109 -11.27 -16.80 9.49
CA ASN A 109 -12.45 -17.09 10.30
C ASN A 109 -12.12 -17.03 11.81
N ASP A 110 -10.90 -17.42 12.21
CA ASP A 110 -10.45 -17.36 13.61
C ASP A 110 -10.29 -15.91 14.11
N TYR A 111 -9.79 -14.99 13.26
CA TYR A 111 -9.63 -13.59 13.65
C TYR A 111 -10.97 -12.86 13.82
N GLN A 112 -11.97 -13.17 13.01
CA GLN A 112 -13.31 -12.58 13.12
C GLN A 112 -14.01 -13.00 14.42
N LEU A 113 -13.88 -14.27 14.82
CA LEU A 113 -14.42 -14.78 16.09
C LEU A 113 -13.78 -14.14 17.33
N SER A 114 -12.52 -13.70 17.21
CA SER A 114 -11.80 -13.01 18.29
C SER A 114 -12.08 -11.51 18.40
N ALA A 115 -12.68 -10.92 17.38
CA ALA A 115 -12.89 -9.47 17.25
C ALA A 115 -14.33 -9.01 17.60
N GLY A 116 -15.26 -9.95 17.81
CA GLY A 116 -16.63 -9.71 18.28
C GLY A 116 -16.81 -10.09 19.74
#